data_AF-A0A836WAT1-F1
#
_entry.id   AF-A0A836WAT1-F1
#
_cell.length_a   1.000
_cell.length_b   1.000
_cell.length_c   1.000
_cell.angle_alpha   90.00
_cell.angle_beta   90.00
_cell.angle_gamma   90.00
#
_symmetry.space_group_name_H-M   'P 1'
#
loop_
_entity.id
_entity.type
_entity.pdbx_description
1 polymer ?
#
loop_
_entity_poly.entity_id
_entity_poly.type
_entity_poly.pdbx_seq_one_letter_code
_entity_poly.pdbx_strand_id
1 'polypeptide(L)'
;DPERLAVVDAAPGTSCPVVEAVKGTDFCILVTEPTPFGLNDLKLAVEMTEELGVPVGVVINRADIGYGRVEEFCEAKGIPVLMRIPFRREIAEAYSEGLPLVEAFPEYREKFAELIEKIGEVR
;
A
#
# COMPACT_ATOMS: atom_id res chain seq x y z
N ASP A 1 -10.40 14.59 17.55
CA ASP A 1 -9.97 15.73 16.75
C ASP A 1 -10.21 15.36 15.29
N PRO A 2 -11.20 15.97 14.62
CA PRO A 2 -11.59 15.62 13.26
C PRO A 2 -10.48 15.83 12.21
N GLU A 3 -9.41 16.57 12.53
CA GLU A 3 -8.26 16.77 11.63
C GLU A 3 -7.10 15.79 11.90
N ARG A 4 -7.23 14.89 12.87
CA ARG A 4 -6.17 13.94 13.21
C ARG A 4 -6.11 12.81 12.19
N LEU A 5 -4.93 12.56 11.63
CA LEU A 5 -4.66 11.39 10.81
C LEU A 5 -5.00 10.10 11.56
N ALA A 6 -5.90 9.31 10.98
CA ALA A 6 -6.24 7.96 11.42
C ALA A 6 -5.78 6.95 10.37
N VAL A 7 -5.05 5.92 10.82
CA VAL A 7 -4.63 4.80 9.98
C VAL A 7 -5.45 3.59 10.40
N VAL A 8 -6.20 3.02 9.45
CA VAL A 8 -7.02 1.82 9.65
C VAL A 8 -6.31 0.66 8.97
N ASP A 9 -5.89 -0.34 9.76
CA ASP A 9 -5.37 -1.59 9.21
C ASP A 9 -6.55 -2.49 8.82
N ALA A 10 -6.60 -2.87 7.54
CA ALA A 10 -7.69 -3.64 6.96
C ALA A 10 -7.28 -5.10 6.77
N ALA A 11 -8.26 -6.01 6.86
CA ALA A 11 -8.05 -7.39 6.44
C ALA A 11 -7.64 -7.45 4.95
N PRO A 12 -6.93 -8.49 4.50
CA PRO A 12 -6.58 -8.63 3.09
C PRO A 12 -7.79 -9.00 2.22
N GLY A 13 -7.68 -8.75 0.92
CA GLY A 13 -8.68 -9.13 -0.10
C GLY A 13 -9.81 -8.10 -0.26
N THR A 14 -11.00 -8.58 -0.61
CA THR A 14 -12.17 -7.74 -0.97
C THR A 14 -13.46 -8.17 -0.26
N SER A 15 -13.32 -8.79 0.91
CA SER A 15 -14.46 -9.26 1.70
C SER A 15 -15.21 -8.11 2.40
N CYS A 16 -16.42 -8.36 2.92
CA CYS A 16 -17.21 -7.34 3.61
C CYS A 16 -16.45 -6.59 4.73
N PRO A 17 -15.62 -7.24 5.57
CA PRO A 17 -14.78 -6.53 6.53
C PRO A 17 -13.83 -5.50 5.91
N VAL A 18 -13.31 -5.77 4.71
CA VAL A 18 -12.43 -4.85 3.98
C VAL A 18 -13.24 -3.67 3.44
N VAL A 19 -14.39 -3.96 2.83
CA VAL A 19 -15.31 -2.94 2.31
C VAL A 19 -15.72 -1.97 3.42
N GLU A 20 -16.10 -2.47 4.60
CA GLU A 20 -16.47 -1.63 5.74
C GLU A 20 -15.28 -0.82 6.29
N ALA A 21 -14.06 -1.35 6.24
CA ALA A 21 -12.86 -0.62 6.66
C ALA A 21 -12.47 0.52 5.69
N VAL A 22 -12.74 0.34 4.39
CA VAL A 22 -12.38 1.29 3.33
C VAL A 22 -13.46 2.35 3.11
N LYS A 23 -14.72 1.98 3.26
CA LYS A 23 -15.87 2.86 2.97
C LYS A 23 -15.83 4.13 3.83
N GLY A 24 -15.91 5.28 3.17
CA GLY A 24 -15.90 6.58 3.82
C GLY A 24 -14.53 7.06 4.31
N THR A 25 -13.46 6.35 3.97
CA THR A 25 -12.09 6.85 4.14
C THR A 25 -11.76 7.88 3.05
N ASP A 26 -10.84 8.78 3.36
CA ASP A 26 -10.38 9.78 2.39
C ASP A 26 -9.43 9.20 1.32
N PHE A 27 -8.76 8.09 1.62
CA PHE A 27 -7.73 7.48 0.78
C PHE A 27 -7.47 6.04 1.22
N CYS A 28 -7.20 5.14 0.27
CA CYS A 28 -6.79 3.77 0.55
C CYS A 28 -5.40 3.45 -0.02
N ILE A 29 -4.49 2.97 0.83
CA ILE A 29 -3.18 2.48 0.40
C ILE A 29 -3.31 0.98 0.15
N LEU A 30 -3.12 0.55 -1.10
CA LEU A 30 -3.11 -0.86 -1.46
C LEU A 30 -1.67 -1.39 -1.41
N VAL A 31 -1.43 -2.42 -0.60
CA VAL A 31 -0.13 -3.06 -0.48
C VAL A 31 -0.14 -4.37 -1.27
N THR A 32 0.81 -4.56 -2.17
CA THR A 32 0.95 -5.79 -2.95
C THR A 32 2.41 -6.24 -3.05
N GLU A 33 2.63 -7.44 -3.59
CA GLU A 33 3.94 -7.92 -4.02
C GLU A 33 3.91 -8.21 -5.53
N PRO A 34 5.05 -8.11 -6.26
CA PRO A 34 5.08 -8.22 -7.73
C PRO A 34 4.99 -9.67 -8.24
N THR A 35 4.09 -10.46 -7.65
CA THR A 35 3.79 -11.84 -8.04
C THR A 35 2.49 -11.90 -8.86
N PRO A 36 2.25 -12.96 -9.66
CA PRO A 36 1.00 -13.10 -10.40
C PRO A 36 -0.25 -13.11 -9.51
N PHE A 37 -0.13 -13.68 -8.30
CA PHE A 37 -1.20 -13.68 -7.30
C PHE A 37 -1.40 -12.28 -6.70
N GLY A 38 -0.32 -11.61 -6.30
CA GLY A 38 -0.40 -10.23 -5.80
C GLY A 38 -1.01 -9.26 -6.82
N LEU A 39 -0.72 -9.43 -8.11
CA LEU A 39 -1.35 -8.64 -9.17
C LEU A 39 -2.85 -8.95 -9.33
N ASN A 40 -3.25 -10.22 -9.24
CA ASN A 40 -4.66 -10.59 -9.31
C ASN A 40 -5.46 -10.00 -8.15
N ASP A 41 -4.92 -10.10 -6.93
CA ASP A 41 -5.56 -9.58 -5.73
C ASP A 41 -5.60 -8.04 -5.76
N LEU A 42 -4.52 -7.40 -6.24
CA LEU A 42 -4.50 -5.94 -6.44
C LEU A 42 -5.60 -5.48 -7.39
N LYS A 43 -5.82 -6.18 -8.52
CA LYS A 43 -6.87 -5.82 -9.48
C LYS A 43 -8.26 -5.83 -8.84
N LEU A 44 -8.57 -6.88 -8.07
CA LEU A 44 -9.83 -6.99 -7.35
C LEU A 44 -9.98 -5.88 -6.31
N ALA A 45 -8.92 -5.56 -5.57
CA ALA A 45 -8.92 -4.49 -4.59
C ALA A 45 -9.13 -3.11 -5.24
N VAL A 46 -8.49 -2.86 -6.39
CA VAL A 46 -8.68 -1.63 -7.18
C VAL A 46 -10.13 -1.50 -7.64
N GLU A 47 -10.71 -2.55 -8.21
CA GLU A 47 -12.13 -2.55 -8.64
C GLU A 47 -13.07 -2.24 -7.46
N MET A 48 -12.84 -2.86 -6.30
CA MET A 48 -13.62 -2.56 -5.08
C MET A 48 -13.48 -1.09 -4.65
N THR A 49 -12.28 -0.52 -4.67
CA THR A 49 -12.07 0.89 -4.31
C THR A 49 -12.67 1.86 -5.32
N GLU A 50 -12.64 1.51 -6.61
CA GLU A 50 -13.31 2.26 -7.69
C GLU A 50 -14.84 2.29 -7.46
N GLU A 51 -15.46 1.16 -7.10
CA GLU A 51 -16.89 1.08 -6.77
C GLU A 51 -17.26 1.92 -5.52
N LEU A 52 -16.36 2.00 -4.54
CA LEU A 52 -16.54 2.83 -3.34
C LEU A 52 -16.25 4.32 -3.58
N GLY A 53 -15.67 4.69 -4.71
CA GLY A 53 -15.27 6.06 -5.00
C GLY A 53 -14.14 6.58 -4.11
N VAL A 54 -13.28 5.69 -3.60
CA VAL A 54 -12.16 6.03 -2.71
C VAL A 54 -10.87 6.15 -3.53
N PRO A 55 -10.15 7.29 -3.47
CA PRO A 55 -8.85 7.44 -4.13
C PRO A 55 -7.82 6.45 -3.58
N VAL A 56 -6.94 5.95 -4.45
CA VAL A 56 -5.95 4.93 -4.08
C VAL A 56 -4.54 5.23 -4.55
N GLY A 57 -3.58 4.64 -3.84
CA GLY A 57 -2.19 4.55 -4.26
C GLY A 57 -1.59 3.21 -3.81
N VAL A 58 -0.55 2.76 -4.51
CA VAL A 58 0.01 1.42 -4.33
C VAL A 58 1.38 1.48 -3.65
N VAL A 59 1.59 0.63 -2.66
CA VAL A 59 2.91 0.29 -2.13
C VAL A 59 3.28 -1.11 -2.62
N ILE A 60 4.41 -1.21 -3.32
CA ILE A 60 4.93 -2.49 -3.78
C ILE A 60 5.91 -3.01 -2.72
N ASN A 61 5.46 -3.97 -1.93
CA ASN A 61 6.28 -4.70 -0.98
C ASN A 61 7.06 -5.82 -1.71
N ARG A 62 8.22 -6.21 -1.18
CA ARG A 62 9.12 -7.20 -1.80
C ARG A 62 9.40 -6.89 -3.27
N ALA A 63 9.65 -5.63 -3.59
CA ALA A 63 9.57 -5.09 -4.95
C ALA A 63 10.53 -5.72 -6.00
N ASP A 64 11.56 -6.43 -5.55
CA ASP A 64 12.64 -7.04 -6.34
C ASP A 64 12.39 -8.52 -6.70
N ILE A 65 11.26 -9.13 -6.30
CA ILE A 65 10.98 -10.55 -6.58
C ILE A 65 10.27 -10.82 -7.93
N GLY A 66 9.94 -9.78 -8.71
CA GLY A 66 9.04 -9.89 -9.85
C GLY A 66 9.41 -9.04 -11.07
N TYR A 67 8.54 -9.06 -12.08
CA TYR A 67 8.84 -8.61 -13.45
C TYR A 67 8.07 -7.35 -13.89
N GLY A 68 7.82 -6.38 -13.00
CA GLY A 68 7.27 -5.05 -13.39
C GLY A 68 5.78 -4.99 -13.75
N ARG A 69 5.06 -6.12 -13.78
CA ARG A 69 3.64 -6.18 -14.19
C ARG A 69 2.69 -5.41 -13.28
N VAL A 70 3.06 -5.23 -12.01
CA VAL A 70 2.28 -4.41 -11.07
C VAL A 70 2.40 -2.95 -11.45
N GLU A 71 3.61 -2.48 -11.75
CA GLU A 71 3.86 -1.13 -12.23
C GLU A 71 3.13 -0.85 -13.55
N GLU A 72 3.21 -1.75 -14.53
CA GLU A 72 2.50 -1.62 -15.80
C GLU A 72 0.98 -1.50 -15.59
N PHE A 73 0.43 -2.30 -14.67
CA PHE A 73 -0.99 -2.23 -14.33
C PHE A 73 -1.35 -0.89 -13.65
N CYS A 74 -0.53 -0.44 -12.69
CA CYS A 74 -0.75 0.83 -12.01
C CYS A 74 -0.70 2.00 -13.00
N GLU A 75 0.30 2.02 -13.89
CA GLU A 75 0.44 3.03 -14.94
C GLU A 75 -0.78 3.04 -15.88
N ALA A 76 -1.21 1.86 -16.36
CA ALA A 76 -2.38 1.74 -17.22
C ALA A 76 -3.69 2.20 -16.57
N LYS A 77 -3.80 2.08 -15.24
CA LYS A 77 -4.94 2.54 -14.44
C LYS A 77 -4.80 3.99 -13.93
N GLY A 78 -3.65 4.63 -14.15
CA GLY A 78 -3.36 5.96 -13.60
C GLY A 78 -3.21 5.96 -12.07
N ILE A 79 -2.86 4.82 -11.46
CA ILE A 79 -2.71 4.68 -10.02
C ILE A 79 -1.24 4.96 -9.64
N PRO A 80 -0.98 5.89 -8.70
CA PRO A 80 0.37 6.22 -8.29
C PRO A 80 1.00 5.08 -7.47
N VAL A 81 2.23 4.70 -7.82
CA VAL A 81 3.08 3.87 -6.96
C VAL A 81 3.79 4.77 -5.95
N LEU A 82 3.32 4.75 -4.71
CA LEU A 82 3.75 5.66 -3.64
C LEU A 82 5.14 5.33 -3.10
N MET A 83 5.42 4.03 -2.93
CA MET A 83 6.67 3.52 -2.36
C MET A 83 6.97 2.10 -2.84
N ARG A 84 8.25 1.74 -2.85
CA ARG A 84 8.75 0.37 -3.02
C ARG A 84 9.58 -0.06 -1.81
N ILE A 85 9.30 -1.23 -1.28
CA ILE A 85 10.07 -1.85 -0.19
C ILE A 85 10.75 -3.12 -0.75
N PRO A 86 12.09 -3.23 -0.74
CA PRO A 86 12.79 -4.39 -1.28
C PRO A 86 12.65 -5.62 -0.39
N PHE A 87 12.83 -6.80 -0.97
CA PHE A 87 12.88 -8.09 -0.28
C PHE A 87 14.27 -8.31 0.31
N ARG A 88 14.46 -7.83 1.54
CA ARG A 88 15.71 -7.99 2.29
C ARG A 88 15.49 -8.88 3.50
N ARG A 89 16.43 -9.80 3.74
CA ARG A 89 16.37 -10.71 4.88
C ARG A 89 16.42 -9.94 6.20
N GLU A 90 17.18 -8.86 6.24
CA GLU A 90 17.35 -8.00 7.41
C GLU A 90 16.04 -7.28 7.78
N ILE A 91 15.20 -6.95 6.79
CA ILE A 91 13.84 -6.43 7.04
C ILE A 91 12.98 -7.53 7.67
N ALA A 92 13.09 -8.76 7.16
CA ALA A 92 12.34 -9.90 7.67
C ALA A 92 12.71 -10.27 9.11
N GLU A 93 14.01 -10.25 9.42
CA GLU A 93 14.53 -10.46 10.77
C GLU A 93 14.00 -9.38 11.73
N ALA A 94 14.12 -8.10 11.37
CA ALA A 94 13.68 -6.99 12.23
C ALA A 94 12.19 -7.08 12.60
N TYR A 95 11.28 -7.25 11.63
CA TYR A 95 9.86 -7.34 11.97
C TYR A 95 9.52 -8.63 12.72
N SER A 96 10.29 -9.71 12.53
CA SER A 96 10.09 -10.98 13.26
C SER A 96 10.48 -10.86 14.74
N GLU A 97 11.35 -9.91 15.07
CA GLU A 97 11.72 -9.53 16.45
C GLU A 97 10.80 -8.45 17.04
N GLY A 98 9.77 -8.02 16.29
CA GLY A 98 8.85 -6.97 16.71
C GLY A 98 9.43 -5.55 16.62
N LEU A 99 10.54 -5.37 15.90
CA LEU A 99 11.17 -4.08 15.69
C LEU A 99 10.52 -3.38 14.48
N PRO A 100 9.90 -2.20 14.65
CA PRO A 100 9.32 -1.46 13.53
C PRO A 100 10.38 -1.09 12.48
N LEU A 101 9.98 -1.10 11.20
CA LEU A 101 10.89 -0.84 10.07
C LEU A 101 11.66 0.48 10.22
N VAL A 102 10.99 1.54 10.69
CA VAL A 102 11.59 2.88 10.90
C VAL A 102 12.56 2.98 12.07
N GLU A 103 12.57 1.98 12.96
CA GLU A 103 13.54 1.87 14.04
C GLU A 103 14.77 1.07 13.58
N ALA A 104 14.54 -0.04 12.86
CA ALA A 104 15.61 -0.84 12.28
C ALA A 104 16.36 -0.11 11.13
N PHE A 105 15.61 0.66 10.33
CA PHE A 105 16.07 1.35 9.13
C PHE A 105 15.56 2.80 9.14
N PRO A 106 16.27 3.72 9.81
CA PRO A 106 15.83 5.11 9.98
C PRO A 106 15.54 5.86 8.67
N GLU A 107 16.14 5.46 7.55
CA GLU A 107 15.87 6.04 6.23
C GLU A 107 14.41 5.88 5.78
N TYR A 108 13.65 4.94 6.34
CA TYR A 108 12.23 4.81 6.03
C TYR A 108 11.37 5.90 6.67
N ARG A 109 11.90 6.66 7.65
CA ARG A 109 11.16 7.79 8.24
C ARG A 109 10.87 8.86 7.19
N GLU A 110 11.90 9.26 6.44
CA GLU A 110 11.76 10.22 5.35
C GLU A 110 10.87 9.66 4.24
N LYS A 111 11.05 8.39 3.85
CA LYS A 111 10.22 7.75 2.83
C LYS A 111 8.74 7.71 3.21
N PHE A 112 8.40 7.40 4.47
CA PHE A 112 7.00 7.39 4.91
C PHE A 112 6.42 8.80 5.03
N ALA A 113 7.23 9.82 5.38
CA ALA A 113 6.82 11.22 5.30
C ALA A 113 6.50 11.63 3.85
N GLU A 114 7.39 11.34 2.90
CA GLU A 114 7.15 11.58 1.46
C GLU A 114 5.91 10.84 0.95
N LEU A 115 5.65 9.61 1.42
CA LEU A 115 4.45 8.86 1.07
C LEU A 115 3.19 9.61 1.52
N ILE A 116 3.17 10.18 2.73
CA ILE A 116 2.03 10.95 3.23
C ILE A 116 1.84 12.23 2.42
N GLU A 117 2.91 12.91 2.04
CA GLU A 117 2.84 14.10 1.18
C GLU A 117 2.22 13.76 -0.18
N LYS A 118 2.66 12.67 -0.83
CA LYS A 118 2.08 12.19 -2.10
C LYS A 118 0.60 11.88 -2.01
N ILE A 119 0.10 11.38 -0.87
CA ILE A 119 -1.34 11.16 -0.67
C ILE A 119 -2.11 12.48 -0.75
N GLY A 120 -1.54 13.57 -0.22
CA GLY A 120 -2.13 14.90 -0.30
C GLY A 120 -2.21 15.48 -1.72
N GLU A 121 -1.33 15.05 -2.62
CA GLU A 121 -1.31 15.48 -4.04
C GLU A 121 -2.31 14.71 -4.91
N VAL A 122 -2.75 13.53 -4.47
CA VAL A 122 -3.72 12.68 -5.18
C VAL A 122 -5.17 13.01 -4.82
N ARG A 123 -5.36 13.71 -3.68
CA ARG A 123 -6.68 14.17 -3.19
C ARG A 123 -7.20 15.39 -3.94
#